data_AF-A0A1G9NEB1-F1
#
_entry.id   AF-A0A1G9NEB1-F1
#
_cell.length_a   1.000
_cell.length_b   1.000
_cell.length_c   1.000
_cell.angle_alpha   90.00
_cell.angle_beta   90.00
_cell.angle_gamma   90.00
#
_symmetry.space_group_name_H-M   'P 1'
#
loop_
_entity.id
_entity.type
_entity.pdbx_description
1 polymer ?
#
loop_
_entity_poly.entity_id
_entity_poly.type
_entity_poly.pdbx_seq_one_letter_code
_entity_poly.pdbx_strand_id
1 'polypeptide(L)' 'MKRKYYKFVNTLFVVVPMTLVMAFVALLRNHGLTPGWVSLFFKAWSVMLPVAYLAAFLIIPRAKKLTDRFNWKE' A
#
# COMPACT_ATOMS: atom_id res chain seq x y z
N MET A 1 23.51 -1.46 15.08
CA MET A 1 22.03 -1.45 15.18
C MET A 1 21.43 -2.38 14.14
N LYS A 2 20.44 -3.21 14.52
CA LYS A 2 19.98 -4.40 13.77
C LYS A 2 19.32 -4.03 12.42
N ARG A 3 20.02 -4.26 11.30
CA ARG A 3 19.59 -3.99 9.90
C ARG A 3 18.32 -4.74 9.42
N LYS A 4 17.70 -5.60 10.24
CA LYS A 4 16.61 -6.50 9.84
C LYS A 4 15.23 -5.82 9.74
N TYR A 5 14.98 -4.76 10.51
CA TYR A 5 13.70 -4.04 10.50
C TYR A 5 13.66 -2.86 9.52
N TYR A 6 14.83 -2.41 9.03
CA TYR A 6 14.92 -1.27 8.13
C TYR A 6 14.13 -1.44 6.85
N LYS A 7 14.14 -2.65 6.25
CA LYS A 7 13.34 -2.93 5.05
C LYS A 7 11.84 -2.76 5.32
N PHE A 8 11.38 -3.20 6.48
CA PHE A 8 9.96 -3.19 6.83
C PHE A 8 9.46 -1.77 7.13
N VAL A 9 10.26 -0.99 7.88
CA VAL A 9 9.98 0.42 8.18
C VAL A 9 10.04 1.26 6.90
N ASN A 10 10.99 1.00 6.01
CA ASN A 10 11.10 1.72 4.74
C ASN A 10 9.92 1.38 3.80
N THR A 11 9.50 0.12 3.75
CA THR A 11 8.30 -0.27 2.98
C THR A 11 7.03 0.37 3.57
N LEU A 12 6.89 0.45 4.89
CA LEU A 12 5.80 1.20 5.54
C LEU A 12 5.76 2.66 5.09
N PHE A 13 6.90 3.34 5.15
CA PHE A 13 7.01 4.75 4.79
C PHE A 13 6.77 5.02 3.29
N VAL A 14 6.98 4.04 2.41
CA VAL A 14 6.69 4.18 0.97
C VAL A 14 5.23 3.82 0.65
N VAL A 15 4.68 2.78 1.26
CA VAL A 15 3.31 2.31 1.00
C VAL A 15 2.27 3.28 1.56
N VAL A 16 2.55 3.91 2.70
CA VAL A 16 1.65 4.91 3.32
C VAL A 16 1.34 6.07 2.37
N PRO A 17 2.29 6.87 1.85
CA PRO A 17 2.00 7.97 0.94
C PRO A 17 1.41 7.48 -0.39
N MET A 18 1.86 6.33 -0.91
CA MET A 18 1.32 5.77 -2.16
C MET A 18 -0.17 5.42 -2.04
N THR A 19 -0.58 4.80 -0.94
CA THR A 19 -1.99 4.46 -0.69
C THR A 19 -2.82 5.70 -0.36
N LEU A 20 -2.24 6.70 0.30
CA LEU A 20 -2.89 7.98 0.62
C LEU A 20 -3.27 8.74 -0.65
N VAL A 21 -2.34 8.85 -1.61
CA VAL A 21 -2.58 9.52 -2.90
C VAL A 21 -3.67 8.78 -3.70
N MET A 22 -3.59 7.44 -3.77
CA MET A 22 -4.59 6.64 -4.48
C MET A 22 -5.98 6.75 -3.86
N ALA A 23 -6.08 6.68 -2.53
CA ALA A 23 -7.33 6.84 -1.82
C ALA A 23 -7.91 8.25 -2.03
N PHE A 24 -7.06 9.28 -2.08
CA PHE A 24 -7.47 10.67 -2.26
C PHE A 24 -8.07 10.89 -3.66
N VAL A 25 -7.38 10.41 -4.69
CA VAL A 25 -7.85 10.47 -6.09
C VAL A 25 -9.15 9.67 -6.26
N ALA A 26 -9.25 8.48 -5.66
CA ALA A 26 -10.45 7.66 -5.73
C ALA A 26 -11.67 8.36 -5.09
N LEU A 27 -11.48 9.05 -3.97
CA LEU A 27 -12.55 9.77 -3.29
C LEU A 27 -12.99 11.01 -4.05
N LEU A 28 -12.04 11.78 -4.57
CA LEU A 28 -12.33 12.91 -5.45
C LEU A 28 -13.12 12.47 -6.69
N ARG A 29 -12.74 11.35 -7.31
CA ARG A 29 -13.41 10.83 -8.51
C ARG A 29 -14.82 10.31 -8.23
N ASN A 30 -15.04 9.60 -7.12
CA ASN A 30 -16.31 8.92 -6.86
C ASN A 30 -17.32 9.76 -6.07
N HIS A 31 -16.87 10.61 -5.14
CA HIS A 31 -17.73 11.35 -4.22
C HIS A 31 -17.60 12.88 -4.33
N GLY A 32 -16.56 13.37 -5.02
CA GLY A 32 -16.24 14.79 -5.05
C GLY A 32 -15.87 15.35 -3.67
N LEU A 33 -15.72 16.67 -3.60
CA LEU A 33 -15.42 17.41 -2.35
C LEU A 33 -16.71 17.73 -1.58
N THR A 34 -17.45 16.70 -1.20
CA THR A 34 -18.66 16.86 -0.39
C THR A 34 -18.34 17.21 1.07
N PRO A 35 -19.26 17.83 1.83
CA PRO A 35 -19.06 18.09 3.25
C PRO A 35 -18.79 16.79 4.00
N GLY A 36 -17.66 16.71 4.71
CA GLY A 36 -17.24 15.49 5.43
C GLY A 36 -16.40 14.50 4.60
N TRP A 37 -16.01 14.83 3.36
CA TRP A 37 -15.19 13.95 2.53
C TRP A 37 -13.85 13.58 3.21
N VAL A 38 -13.23 14.50 3.96
CA VAL A 38 -11.99 14.24 4.72
C VAL A 38 -12.21 13.18 5.81
N SER A 39 -13.34 13.21 6.51
CA SER A 39 -13.66 12.22 7.54
C SER A 39 -13.88 10.84 6.91
N LEU A 40 -14.61 10.80 5.80
CA LEU A 40 -14.82 9.57 5.01
C LEU A 40 -13.49 9.03 4.46
N PHE A 41 -12.62 9.93 4.01
CA PHE A 41 -11.28 9.63 3.51
C PHE A 41 -10.43 8.92 4.56
N PHE A 42 -10.23 9.54 5.73
CA PHE A 42 -9.38 8.94 6.77
C PHE A 42 -10.00 7.68 7.36
N LYS A 43 -11.34 7.62 7.51
CA LYS A 43 -12.05 6.42 7.97
C LYS A 43 -11.86 5.26 6.99
N ALA A 44 -12.06 5.51 5.70
CA ALA A 44 -11.92 4.48 4.67
C ALA A 44 -10.44 4.05 4.55
N TRP A 45 -9.51 5.00 4.47
CA TRP A 45 -8.08 4.75 4.36
C TRP A 45 -7.53 3.95 5.56
N SER A 46 -7.93 4.27 6.79
CA SER A 46 -7.51 3.54 7.99
C SER A 46 -7.96 2.08 7.97
N VAL A 47 -9.14 1.77 7.42
CA VAL A 47 -9.62 0.39 7.25
C VAL A 47 -8.87 -0.34 6.13
N MET A 48 -8.43 0.37 5.09
CA MET A 48 -7.69 -0.20 3.96
C MET A 48 -6.25 -0.58 4.32
N LEU A 49 -5.59 0.18 5.20
CA LEU A 49 -4.19 -0.06 5.60
C LEU A 49 -3.90 -1.50 6.07
N PRO A 50 -4.64 -2.08 7.03
CA PRO A 50 -4.39 -3.46 7.46
C PRO A 50 -4.61 -4.47 6.33
N VAL A 51 -5.62 -4.26 5.48
CA VAL A 51 -5.90 -5.11 4.31
C VAL A 51 -4.74 -5.05 3.31
N ALA A 52 -4.24 -3.86 3.01
CA ALA A 52 -3.10 -3.66 2.12
C ALA A 52 -1.82 -4.32 2.67
N TYR A 53 -1.63 -4.29 3.99
CA TYR A 53 -0.49 -4.94 4.64
C TYR A 53 -0.52 -6.45 4.52
N LEU A 54 -1.69 -7.07 4.74
CA LEU A 54 -1.91 -8.50 4.54
C LEU A 54 -1.71 -8.89 3.08
N ALA A 55 -2.24 -8.10 2.15
CA ALA A 55 -2.06 -8.32 0.72
C ALA A 55 -0.58 -8.24 0.32
N ALA A 56 0.16 -7.23 0.80
CA ALA A 56 1.59 -7.11 0.54
C ALA A 56 2.37 -8.33 1.03
N PHE A 57 2.07 -8.84 2.22
CA PHE A 57 2.70 -10.07 2.73
C PHE A 57 2.43 -11.31 1.88
N LEU A 58 1.25 -11.43 1.29
CA LEU A 58 0.92 -12.54 0.40
C LEU A 58 1.52 -12.37 -1.00
N ILE A 59 1.53 -11.14 -1.51
CA ILE A 59 1.97 -10.82 -2.87
C ILE A 59 3.49 -10.84 -2.97
N ILE A 60 4.24 -10.22 -2.04
CA ILE A 60 5.71 -10.15 -2.09
C ILE A 60 6.39 -11.52 -2.31
N PRO A 61 6.10 -12.60 -1.54
CA PRO A 61 6.74 -13.90 -1.75
C PRO A 61 6.30 -14.56 -3.06
N ARG A 62 5.04 -14.37 -3.48
CA ARG A 62 4.54 -14.93 -4.74
C ARG A 62 5.10 -14.20 -5.96
N ALA A 63 5.17 -12.87 -5.90
CA ALA A 63 5.79 -12.03 -6.90
C ALA A 63 7.27 -12.41 -7.04
N LYS A 64 8.01 -12.53 -5.93
CA LYS A 64 9.39 -13.00 -5.95
C LYS A 64 9.52 -14.38 -6.60
N LYS A 65 8.66 -15.34 -6.25
CA LYS A 65 8.66 -16.69 -6.87
C LYS A 65 8.32 -16.66 -8.37
N LEU A 66 7.56 -15.67 -8.83
CA LEU A 66 7.30 -15.46 -10.25
C LEU A 66 8.51 -14.81 -10.94
N THR A 67 9.08 -13.75 -10.36
CA THR A 67 10.29 -13.10 -10.88
C THR A 67 11.47 -14.06 -10.94
N ASP A 68 11.67 -14.90 -9.92
CA ASP A 68 12.72 -15.94 -9.92
C ASP A 68 12.48 -17.01 -11.01
N ARG A 69 11.23 -17.25 -11.41
CA ARG A 69 10.91 -18.13 -12.56
C ARG A 69 11.06 -17.44 -13.91
N PHE A 70 10.92 -16.12 -13.94
CA PHE A 70 11.08 -15.29 -15.12
C PHE A 70 12.50 -14.73 -15.30
N ASN A 71 13.41 -14.93 -14.34
CA ASN A 71 14.84 -14.79 -14.53
C ASN A 71 15.32 -15.89 -15.49
N TRP A 72 14.99 -15.70 -16.76
CA TRP A 72 15.76 -16.13 -17.90
C TRP A 72 17.20 -15.66 -17.62
N LYS A 73 18.14 -16.61 -17.60
CA LYS A 73 19.57 -16.34 -17.46
C LYS A 73 19.97 -15.16 -18.35
N GLU A 74 20.45 -14.09 -17.73
CA GLU A 74 21.57 -13.31 -18.27
C GLU A 74 22.84 -13.80 -17.56
#